data_AF-A0A821YSC9-F1
#
_entry.id   AF-A0A821YSC9-F1
#
_cell.length_a   1.000
_cell.length_b   1.000
_cell.length_c   1.000
_cell.angle_alpha   90.00
_cell.angle_beta   90.00
_cell.angle_gamma   90.00
#
_symmetry.space_group_name_H-M   'P 1'
#
loop_
_entity.id
_entity.type
_entity.pdbx_description
1 polymer ?
#
loop_
_entity_poly.entity_id
_entity_poly.type
_entity_poly.pdbx_seq_one_letter_code
_entity_poly.pdbx_strand_id
1 'polypeptide(L)'
;MSDFELLLSSYCPHIFILTGVGKQIRTLIPVPNYKWFCQEGSNSYGGVAILVHQKLQCSIEDKAENFILLRITLLNEKIYIGGVYSPPNCNPLLEIFDMHKDKKMYLFGDFNAKHSQWNCENSNVSGNKLIEWLNGNGFE
;
A
#
# COMPACT_ATOMS: atom_id res chain seq x y z
N MET A 1 25.14 -2.79 -8.05
CA MET A 1 24.17 -2.26 -7.07
C MET A 1 22.98 -1.77 -7.88
N SER A 2 21.80 -2.31 -7.61
CA SER A 2 20.56 -1.88 -8.28
C SER A 2 20.09 -0.52 -7.75
N ASP A 3 19.27 0.21 -8.52
CA ASP A 3 18.67 1.47 -8.07
C ASP A 3 17.87 1.29 -6.79
N PHE A 4 17.22 0.13 -6.64
CA PHE A 4 16.52 -0.24 -5.42
C PHE A 4 17.46 -0.32 -4.21
N GLU A 5 18.61 -1.01 -4.34
CA GLU A 5 19.63 -1.07 -3.28
C GLU A 5 20.21 0.31 -2.92
N LEU A 6 20.35 1.18 -3.92
CA LEU A 6 20.81 2.56 -3.71
C LEU A 6 19.78 3.36 -2.90
N LEU A 7 18.49 3.24 -3.22
CA LEU A 7 17.40 3.89 -2.46
C LEU A 7 17.33 3.35 -1.02
N LEU A 8 17.43 2.03 -0.85
CA LEU A 8 17.42 1.41 0.48
C LEU A 8 18.53 1.95 1.38
N SER A 9 19.75 2.03 0.85
CA SER A 9 20.93 2.49 1.59
C SER A 9 20.96 4.01 1.80
N SER A 10 20.39 4.79 0.89
CA SER A 10 20.37 6.26 1.00
C SER A 10 19.33 6.76 2.01
N TYR A 11 18.15 6.14 2.06
CA TYR A 11 17.04 6.63 2.88
C TYR A 11 16.86 5.88 4.21
N CYS A 12 17.35 4.64 4.32
CA CYS A 12 17.18 3.79 5.51
C CYS A 12 15.77 3.83 6.17
N PRO A 13 14.67 3.77 5.42
CA PRO A 13 13.34 3.96 5.97
C PRO A 13 12.85 2.73 6.72
N HIS A 14 11.96 2.95 7.68
CA HIS A 14 11.44 1.87 8.51
C HIS A 14 10.47 0.94 7.77
N ILE A 15 9.76 1.47 6.76
CA ILE A 15 8.78 0.74 5.97
C ILE A 15 8.93 1.15 4.50
N PHE A 16 8.87 0.17 3.60
CA PHE A 16 8.72 0.38 2.15
C PHE A 16 7.48 -0.30 1.66
N ILE A 17 6.84 0.31 0.65
CA ILE A 17 5.67 -0.24 0.00
C ILE A 17 5.96 -0.26 -1.50
N LEU A 18 5.92 -1.44 -2.08
CA LEU A 18 6.11 -1.69 -3.50
C LEU A 18 4.77 -2.14 -4.07
N THR A 19 4.32 -1.49 -5.13
CA THR A 19 3.05 -1.76 -5.80
C THR A 19 3.29 -1.98 -7.27
N GLY A 20 2.41 -2.72 -7.94
CA GLY A 20 2.57 -3.01 -9.37
C GLY A 20 3.75 -3.98 -9.64
N VAL A 21 4.07 -4.83 -8.66
CA VAL A 21 5.28 -5.69 -8.68
C VAL A 21 5.13 -6.84 -9.69
N GLY A 22 3.91 -7.22 -10.02
CA GLY A 22 3.59 -8.33 -10.90
C GLY A 22 4.13 -9.67 -10.41
N LYS A 23 4.43 -10.55 -11.37
CA LYS A 23 5.03 -11.87 -11.08
C LYS A 23 6.42 -11.80 -10.46
N GLN A 24 7.09 -10.64 -10.52
CA GLN A 24 8.42 -10.46 -9.96
C GLN A 24 8.42 -10.57 -8.43
N ILE A 25 7.26 -10.46 -7.78
CA ILE A 25 7.13 -10.60 -6.33
C ILE A 25 7.68 -11.95 -5.81
N ARG A 26 7.66 -12.99 -6.66
CA ARG A 26 8.20 -14.33 -6.36
C ARG A 26 9.72 -14.42 -6.47
N THR A 27 10.33 -13.48 -7.17
CA THR A 27 11.77 -13.46 -7.47
C THR A 27 12.49 -12.33 -6.74
N LEU A 28 11.81 -11.61 -5.84
CA LEU A 28 12.41 -10.53 -5.08
C LEU A 28 13.48 -11.07 -4.13
N ILE A 29 14.67 -10.47 -4.21
CA ILE A 29 15.80 -10.81 -3.37
C ILE A 29 15.53 -10.25 -1.96
N PRO A 30 15.64 -11.07 -0.90
CA PRO A 30 15.45 -10.59 0.46
C PRO A 30 16.41 -9.45 0.81
N VAL A 31 15.85 -8.33 1.24
CA VAL A 31 16.63 -7.20 1.77
C VAL A 31 16.99 -7.47 3.24
N PRO A 32 18.29 -7.43 3.63
CA PRO A 32 18.73 -7.63 5.00
C PRO A 32 18.05 -6.66 5.98
N ASN A 33 17.70 -7.15 7.17
CA ASN A 33 17.02 -6.40 8.24
C ASN A 33 15.56 -6.03 7.96
N TYR A 34 14.94 -6.52 6.90
CA TYR A 34 13.51 -6.32 6.64
C TYR A 34 12.72 -7.62 6.64
N LYS A 35 11.50 -7.56 7.17
CA LYS A 35 10.47 -8.59 7.03
C LYS A 35 9.62 -8.27 5.81
N TRP A 36 9.33 -9.27 5.00
CA TRP A 36 8.59 -9.11 3.75
C TRP A 36 7.16 -9.62 3.89
N PHE A 37 6.20 -8.78 3.51
CA PHE A 37 4.79 -9.14 3.44
C PHE A 37 4.35 -8.96 1.99
N CYS A 38 4.05 -10.05 1.30
CA CYS A 38 3.76 -10.05 -0.13
C CYS A 38 2.36 -10.59 -0.41
N GLN A 39 1.69 -9.98 -1.39
CA GLN A 39 0.40 -10.42 -1.89
C GLN A 39 0.40 -10.29 -3.40
N GLU A 40 0.06 -11.38 -4.08
CA GLU A 40 -0.06 -11.38 -5.53
C GLU A 40 -1.32 -10.63 -5.97
N GLY A 41 -1.27 -10.09 -7.18
CA GLY A 41 -2.43 -9.49 -7.84
C GLY A 41 -3.20 -10.48 -8.71
N SER A 42 -4.37 -10.06 -9.20
CA SER A 42 -5.19 -10.79 -10.18
C SER A 42 -4.53 -10.98 -11.54
N ASN A 43 -3.58 -10.12 -11.87
CA ASN A 43 -3.00 -10.04 -13.21
C ASN A 43 -1.48 -9.98 -13.15
N SER A 44 -0.84 -10.01 -14.33
CA SER A 44 0.62 -10.02 -14.45
C SER A 44 1.30 -8.73 -13.96
N TYR A 45 0.53 -7.67 -13.68
CA TYR A 45 1.00 -6.34 -13.32
C TYR A 45 0.74 -5.99 -11.84
N GLY A 46 -0.23 -6.65 -11.20
CA GLY A 46 -0.65 -6.32 -9.84
C GLY A 46 0.27 -6.87 -8.76
N GLY A 47 -0.20 -6.83 -7.53
CA GLY A 47 0.53 -7.30 -6.37
C GLY A 47 1.24 -6.19 -5.61
N VAL A 48 1.39 -6.45 -4.33
CA VAL A 48 1.86 -5.51 -3.32
C VAL A 48 2.87 -6.22 -2.43
N ALA A 49 3.98 -5.55 -2.14
CA ALA A 49 4.93 -5.97 -1.12
C ALA A 49 5.14 -4.83 -0.12
N ILE A 50 5.07 -5.15 1.17
CA ILE A 50 5.42 -4.24 2.26
C ILE A 50 6.63 -4.81 2.98
N LEU A 51 7.71 -4.04 3.01
CA LEU A 51 8.94 -4.39 3.73
C LEU A 51 8.97 -3.59 5.02
N VAL A 52 9.10 -4.28 6.15
CA VAL A 52 9.13 -3.64 7.47
C VAL A 52 10.46 -3.93 8.15
N HIS A 53 11.18 -2.89 8.56
CA HIS A 53 12.45 -3.05 9.27
C HIS A 53 12.24 -3.87 10.55
N GLN A 54 13.10 -4.85 10.81
CA GLN A 54 12.92 -5.86 11.88
C GLN A 54 12.80 -5.28 13.30
N LYS A 55 13.28 -4.05 13.49
CA LYS A 55 13.12 -3.25 14.73
C LYS A 55 11.65 -2.93 15.05
N LEU A 56 10.77 -2.92 14.05
CA LEU A 56 9.35 -2.69 14.24
C LEU A 56 8.61 -4.01 14.49
N GLN A 57 7.68 -3.97 15.46
CA GLN A 57 6.74 -5.04 15.68
C GLN A 57 5.54 -4.86 14.74
N CYS A 58 5.29 -5.87 13.93
CA CYS A 58 4.22 -5.85 12.94
C CYS A 58 3.54 -7.22 12.80
N SER A 59 2.27 -7.22 12.43
CA SER A 59 1.50 -8.41 12.06
C SER A 59 0.56 -8.09 10.90
N ILE A 60 0.25 -9.07 10.06
CA ILE A 60 -0.82 -8.93 9.06
C ILE A 60 -2.14 -8.76 9.80
N GLU A 61 -2.86 -7.69 9.49
CA GLU A 61 -4.21 -7.43 9.99
C GLU A 61 -5.26 -7.93 9.00
N ASP A 62 -5.08 -7.62 7.71
CA ASP A 62 -5.92 -8.09 6.62
C ASP A 62 -5.11 -8.23 5.34
N LYS A 63 -5.60 -9.07 4.42
CA LYS A 63 -4.97 -9.39 3.16
C LYS A 63 -6.03 -9.76 2.13
N ALA A 64 -6.02 -9.05 1.02
CA ALA A 64 -6.88 -9.35 -0.13
C ALA A 64 -6.07 -9.22 -1.41
N GLU A 65 -6.65 -9.56 -2.55
CA GLU A 65 -5.97 -9.38 -3.82
C GLU A 65 -5.53 -7.92 -4.02
N ASN A 66 -4.27 -7.71 -4.40
CA ASN A 66 -3.66 -6.39 -4.53
C ASN A 66 -3.72 -5.50 -3.25
N PHE A 67 -3.87 -6.10 -2.07
CA PHE A 67 -3.97 -5.37 -0.82
C PHE A 67 -3.31 -6.10 0.34
N ILE A 68 -2.58 -5.34 1.17
CA ILE A 68 -2.08 -5.82 2.46
C ILE A 68 -2.30 -4.72 3.48
N LEU A 69 -2.90 -5.04 4.62
CA LEU A 69 -2.93 -4.18 5.80
C LEU A 69 -2.06 -4.77 6.90
N LEU A 70 -1.05 -4.02 7.33
CA LEU A 70 -0.23 -4.39 8.48
C LEU A 70 -0.62 -3.58 9.69
N ARG A 71 -0.79 -4.24 10.82
CA ARG A 71 -0.81 -3.59 12.13
C ARG A 71 0.62 -3.39 12.61
N ILE A 72 1.01 -2.15 12.86
CA ILE A 72 2.30 -1.77 13.44
C ILE A 72 2.07 -1.30 14.88
N THR A 73 2.80 -1.89 15.83
CA THR A 73 2.78 -1.47 17.23
C THR A 73 3.89 -0.47 17.47
N LEU A 74 3.54 0.76 17.85
CA LEU A 74 4.47 1.82 18.19
C LEU A 74 4.25 2.25 19.63
N LEU A 75 5.16 1.87 20.54
CA LEU A 75 5.03 2.15 21.97
C LEU A 75 3.67 1.66 22.52
N ASN A 76 2.73 2.58 22.75
CA ASN A 76 1.39 2.31 23.28
C ASN A 76 0.27 2.51 22.25
N GLU A 77 0.60 2.81 20.99
CA GLU A 77 -0.35 3.00 19.91
C GLU A 77 -0.25 1.88 18.86
N LYS A 78 -1.39 1.64 18.19
CA LYS A 78 -1.47 0.79 17.01
C LYS A 78 -1.81 1.68 15.83
N ILE A 79 -0.98 1.60 14.80
CA ILE A 79 -1.28 2.19 13.50
C ILE A 79 -1.39 1.08 12.47
N TYR A 80 -2.13 1.34 11.39
CA TYR A 80 -2.38 0.38 10.35
C TYR A 80 -1.81 0.92 9.04
N ILE A 81 -0.87 0.20 8.44
CA ILE A 81 -0.20 0.61 7.20
C ILE A 81 -0.66 -0.32 6.09
N GLY A 82 -1.37 0.24 5.12
CA GLY A 82 -1.91 -0.47 3.97
C GLY A 82 -1.09 -0.23 2.71
N GLY A 83 -0.77 -1.29 2.00
CA GLY A 83 -0.27 -1.25 0.63
C GLY A 83 -1.39 -1.62 -0.33
N VAL A 84 -1.64 -0.77 -1.32
CA VAL A 84 -2.76 -0.89 -2.26
C VAL A 84 -2.25 -0.86 -3.70
N TYR A 85 -2.70 -1.79 -4.53
CA TYR A 85 -2.67 -1.63 -5.97
C TYR A 85 -4.10 -1.76 -6.52
N SER A 86 -4.61 -0.73 -7.19
CA SER A 86 -5.87 -0.80 -7.91
C SER A 86 -5.56 -0.83 -9.40
N PRO A 87 -5.90 -1.90 -10.15
CA PRO A 87 -5.71 -1.92 -11.59
C PRO A 87 -6.46 -0.78 -12.29
N PRO A 88 -5.97 -0.30 -13.45
CA PRO A 88 -6.67 0.72 -14.21
C PRO A 88 -8.06 0.23 -14.64
N ASN A 89 -9.03 1.13 -14.64
CA ASN A 89 -10.43 0.86 -14.99
C ASN A 89 -11.18 -0.12 -14.07
N CYS A 90 -10.60 -0.47 -12.90
CA CYS A 90 -11.30 -1.17 -11.84
C CYS A 90 -11.85 -0.20 -10.79
N ASN A 91 -12.90 -0.63 -10.08
CA ASN A 91 -13.37 0.11 -8.91
C ASN A 91 -12.29 0.08 -7.81
N PRO A 92 -12.10 1.18 -7.06
CA PRO A 92 -11.21 1.17 -5.90
C PRO A 92 -11.72 0.19 -4.83
N LEU A 93 -10.82 -0.32 -4.00
CA LEU A 93 -11.11 -1.28 -2.92
C LEU A 93 -11.85 -0.67 -1.71
N LEU A 94 -12.82 0.22 -1.95
CA LEU A 94 -13.49 1.02 -0.92
C LEU A 94 -14.18 0.15 0.14
N GLU A 95 -14.74 -0.99 -0.24
CA GLU A 95 -15.38 -1.93 0.71
C GLU A 95 -14.38 -2.43 1.77
N ILE A 96 -13.13 -2.70 1.36
CA ILE A 96 -12.07 -3.12 2.29
C ILE A 96 -11.65 -1.95 3.19
N PHE A 97 -11.60 -0.74 2.64
CA PHE A 97 -11.28 0.45 3.42
C PHE A 97 -12.37 0.73 4.46
N ASP A 98 -13.65 0.52 4.11
CA ASP A 98 -14.79 0.65 5.02
C ASP A 98 -14.74 -0.34 6.18
N MET A 99 -14.26 -1.58 5.97
CA MET A 99 -14.07 -2.54 7.06
C MET A 99 -13.03 -2.10 8.11
N HIS A 100 -12.22 -1.09 7.80
CA HIS A 100 -11.11 -0.65 8.62
C HIS A 100 -11.12 0.85 8.93
N LYS A 101 -12.17 1.57 8.55
CA LYS A 101 -12.24 3.04 8.68
C LYS A 101 -12.16 3.57 10.11
N ASP A 102 -12.55 2.77 11.10
CA ASP A 102 -12.46 3.14 12.52
C ASP A 102 -11.04 3.00 13.09
N LYS A 103 -10.08 2.49 12.28
CA LYS A 103 -8.68 2.33 12.67
C LYS A 103 -7.87 3.54 12.20
N LYS A 104 -6.83 3.90 12.95
CA LYS A 104 -5.80 4.87 12.52
C LYS A 104 -4.96 4.26 11.40
N MET A 105 -5.50 4.31 10.18
CA MET A 105 -4.93 3.68 9.00
C MET A 105 -4.33 4.70 8.03
N TYR A 106 -3.24 4.28 7.39
CA TYR A 106 -2.56 5.01 6.34
C TYR A 106 -2.42 4.08 5.14
N LEU A 107 -3.01 4.46 4.01
CA LEU A 107 -3.01 3.66 2.80
C LEU A 107 -2.05 4.29 1.79
N PHE A 108 -1.17 3.47 1.22
CA PHE A 108 -0.19 3.90 0.23
C PHE A 108 -0.21 2.97 -0.97
N GLY A 109 0.08 3.52 -2.14
CA GLY A 109 0.28 2.73 -3.34
C GLY A 109 -0.25 3.39 -4.59
N ASP A 110 -0.48 2.57 -5.61
CA ASP A 110 -1.01 3.01 -6.89
C ASP A 110 -2.50 2.66 -6.97
N PHE A 111 -3.34 3.68 -6.78
CA PHE A 111 -4.79 3.56 -6.86
C PHE A 111 -5.31 3.63 -8.31
N ASN A 112 -4.47 3.94 -9.30
CA ASN A 112 -4.86 4.31 -10.66
C ASN A 112 -6.04 5.31 -10.72
N ALA A 113 -6.17 6.11 -9.66
CA ALA A 113 -7.21 7.07 -9.43
C ALA A 113 -6.63 8.45 -9.79
N LYS A 114 -7.22 9.13 -10.76
CA LYS A 114 -6.78 10.46 -11.19
C LYS A 114 -7.74 11.50 -10.65
N HIS A 115 -7.24 12.52 -9.98
CA HIS A 115 -8.03 13.62 -9.47
C HIS A 115 -7.16 14.89 -9.32
N SER A 116 -7.78 16.06 -9.45
CA SER A 116 -7.10 17.35 -9.35
C SER A 116 -6.50 17.61 -7.96
N GLN A 117 -7.04 17.01 -6.89
CA GLN A 117 -6.53 17.14 -5.52
C GLN A 117 -5.09 16.60 -5.35
N TRP A 118 -4.66 15.65 -6.17
CA TRP A 118 -3.26 15.19 -6.23
C TRP A 118 -2.60 15.58 -7.56
N ASN A 119 -2.99 16.74 -8.11
CA ASN A 119 -2.37 17.41 -9.26
C ASN A 119 -2.43 16.63 -10.59
N CYS A 120 -3.47 15.81 -10.80
CA CYS A 120 -3.74 15.25 -12.12
C CYS A 120 -4.46 16.28 -13.01
N GLU A 121 -4.09 16.35 -14.29
CA GLU A 121 -4.74 17.22 -15.28
C GLU A 121 -6.23 16.91 -15.46
N ASN A 122 -6.58 15.61 -15.45
CA ASN A 122 -7.93 15.12 -15.63
C ASN A 122 -8.31 14.17 -14.49
N SER A 123 -9.56 14.25 -14.02
CA SER A 123 -10.12 13.29 -13.08
C SER A 123 -10.69 12.07 -13.80
N ASN A 124 -10.62 10.90 -13.19
CA ASN A 124 -11.31 9.69 -13.66
C ASN A 124 -12.36 9.19 -12.64
N VAL A 125 -13.19 8.24 -13.05
CA VAL A 125 -14.27 7.69 -12.21
C VAL A 125 -13.73 7.17 -10.87
N SER A 126 -12.60 6.45 -10.89
CA SER A 126 -11.97 5.92 -9.67
C SER A 126 -11.48 7.04 -8.75
N GLY A 127 -10.92 8.12 -9.30
CA GLY A 127 -10.53 9.32 -8.55
C GLY A 127 -11.70 10.01 -7.89
N ASN A 128 -12.79 10.23 -8.61
CA ASN A 128 -13.99 10.86 -8.05
C ASN A 128 -14.57 10.01 -6.91
N LYS A 129 -14.69 8.69 -7.10
CA LYS A 129 -15.18 7.77 -6.06
C LYS A 129 -14.28 7.75 -4.82
N LEU A 130 -12.96 7.78 -5.01
CA LEU A 130 -12.02 7.81 -3.90
C LEU A 130 -12.16 9.11 -3.10
N ILE A 131 -12.27 10.26 -3.77
CA ILE A 131 -12.50 11.55 -3.10
C ILE A 131 -13.83 11.60 -2.36
N GLU A 132 -14.91 11.12 -2.96
CA GLU A 132 -16.21 11.00 -2.29
C GLU A 132 -16.10 10.16 -1.01
N TRP A 133 -15.38 9.03 -1.08
CA TRP A 133 -15.16 8.17 0.07
C TRP A 133 -14.29 8.84 1.15
N LEU A 134 -13.20 9.51 0.78
CA LEU A 134 -12.31 10.20 1.73
C LEU A 134 -13.08 11.31 2.48
N ASN A 135 -13.77 12.17 1.73
CA ASN A 135 -14.58 13.25 2.30
C ASN A 135 -15.71 12.72 3.20
N GLY A 136 -16.36 11.63 2.79
CA GLY A 136 -17.47 11.02 3.55
C GLY A 136 -17.04 10.35 4.86
N ASN A 137 -15.75 10.00 5.00
CA ASN A 137 -15.24 9.26 6.16
C ASN A 137 -14.19 10.05 6.97
N GLY A 138 -13.96 11.33 6.66
CA GLY A 138 -13.02 12.18 7.40
C GLY A 138 -11.55 11.83 7.19
N PHE A 139 -11.22 11.23 6.04
CA PHE A 139 -9.83 11.04 5.60
C PHE A 139 -9.39 12.27 4.81
N GLU A 140 -8.11 12.63 4.97
CA GLU A 140 -7.44 13.70 4.20
C GLU A 140 -6.58 13.11 3.08
#